data_AF-A0A520I6X5-F1
#
_entry.id   AF-A0A520I6X5-F1
#
_cell.length_a   1.000
_cell.length_b   1.000
_cell.length_c   1.000
_cell.angle_alpha   90.00
_cell.angle_beta   90.00
_cell.angle_gamma   90.00
#
_symmetry.space_group_name_H-M   'P 1'
#
loop_
_entity.id
_entity.type
_entity.pdbx_description
1 polymer ?
#
loop_
_entity_poly.entity_id
_entity_poly.type
_entity_poly.pdbx_seq_one_letter_code
_entity_poly.pdbx_strand_id
1 'polypeptide(L)'
;PEPSSFADPAKQAAAQKSLDYMGLTAGTAMRDVPIQHVFIGSCTNSRIEDLRAAAAIADGRHVATGVRALVVPGSGLVKRQAEAEGLDRIFITAGFEWREPGCSMCLAMNPDKVPAGERCASTSNRNFVGRQGPGARTHLVSPAMAAAAAVTGKLSDVRELMGERA
;
A
#
# COMPACT_ATOMS: atom_id res chain seq x y z
N PRO A 1 -0.20 12.51 15.74
CA PRO A 1 0.12 13.42 16.86
C PRO A 1 -0.87 14.59 16.83
N GLU A 2 -1.22 15.13 18.00
CA GLU A 2 -2.04 16.35 18.08
C GLU A 2 -1.22 17.56 17.61
N PRO A 3 -1.74 18.45 16.75
CA PRO A 3 -1.04 19.67 16.36
C PRO A 3 -0.60 20.51 17.58
N SER A 4 -1.42 20.57 18.62
CA SER A 4 -1.13 21.29 19.86
C SER A 4 0.01 20.67 20.70
N SER A 5 0.46 19.44 20.40
CA SER A 5 1.58 18.82 21.11
C SER A 5 2.95 19.37 20.67
N PHE A 6 3.02 20.17 19.61
CA PHE A 6 4.26 20.80 19.16
C PHE A 6 4.42 22.18 19.81
N ALA A 7 5.61 22.48 20.34
CA ALA A 7 5.89 23.78 20.95
C ALA A 7 5.95 24.94 19.94
N ASP A 8 6.38 24.66 18.71
CA ASP A 8 6.58 25.65 17.64
C ASP A 8 5.28 25.83 16.82
N PRO A 9 4.69 27.04 16.78
CA PRO A 9 3.47 27.34 16.01
C PRO A 9 3.56 26.95 14.53
N ALA A 10 4.73 27.07 13.91
CA ALA A 10 4.92 26.67 12.51
C ALA A 10 4.78 25.15 12.35
N LYS A 11 5.26 24.37 13.31
CA LYS A 11 5.08 22.91 13.33
C LYS A 11 3.63 22.52 13.62
N GLN A 12 2.92 23.26 14.48
CA GLN A 12 1.49 23.05 14.70
C GLN A 12 0.70 23.22 13.39
N ALA A 13 0.93 24.31 12.67
CA ALA A 13 0.28 24.58 11.39
C ALA A 13 0.62 23.53 10.32
N ALA A 14 1.88 23.09 10.26
CA ALA A 14 2.32 22.04 9.34
C ALA A 14 1.67 20.68 9.67
N ALA A 15 1.55 20.33 10.96
CA ALA A 15 0.85 19.12 11.41
C ALA A 15 -0.63 19.16 11.04
N GLN A 16 -1.32 20.28 11.29
CA GLN A 16 -2.72 20.45 10.92
C GLN A 16 -2.93 20.29 9.41
N LYS A 17 -2.13 20.97 8.59
CA LYS A 17 -2.19 20.85 7.12
C LYS A 17 -1.98 19.41 6.64
N SER A 18 -1.11 18.66 7.30
CA SER A 18 -0.86 17.25 6.98
C SER A 18 -2.05 16.36 7.34
N LEU A 19 -2.69 16.61 8.49
CA LEU A 19 -3.92 15.92 8.90
C LEU A 19 -5.07 16.19 7.93
N ASP A 20 -5.27 17.46 7.56
CA ASP A 20 -6.31 17.87 6.61
C ASP A 20 -6.11 17.21 5.25
N TYR A 21 -4.87 17.23 4.73
CA TYR A 21 -4.52 16.55 3.48
C TYR A 21 -4.82 15.06 3.55
N MET A 22 -4.36 14.40 4.62
CA MET A 22 -4.57 12.97 4.82
C MET A 22 -6.01 12.62 5.22
N GLY A 23 -6.88 13.59 5.46
CA GLY A 23 -8.25 13.40 5.96
C GLY A 23 -8.27 12.58 7.24
N LEU A 24 -7.40 12.90 8.19
CA LEU A 24 -7.28 12.20 9.46
C LEU A 24 -7.56 13.17 10.61
N THR A 25 -8.31 12.69 11.61
CA THR A 25 -8.37 13.35 12.91
C THR A 25 -7.13 12.94 13.71
N ALA A 26 -6.55 13.87 14.45
CA ALA A 26 -5.45 13.55 15.36
C ALA A 26 -5.89 12.49 16.40
N GLY A 27 -4.93 11.66 16.83
CA GLY A 27 -5.20 10.51 17.69
C GLY A 27 -5.81 9.28 17.00
N THR A 28 -6.25 9.38 15.73
CA THR A 28 -6.74 8.21 14.97
C THR A 28 -5.67 7.13 14.90
N ALA A 29 -6.00 5.92 15.38
CA ALA A 29 -5.08 4.80 15.28
C ALA A 29 -4.95 4.36 13.81
N MET A 30 -3.72 4.09 13.36
CA MET A 30 -3.47 3.72 11.96
C MET A 30 -4.29 2.50 11.53
N ARG A 31 -4.49 1.53 12.43
CA ARG A 31 -5.29 0.31 12.19
C ARG A 31 -6.79 0.53 11.94
N ASP A 32 -7.29 1.74 12.18
CA ASP A 32 -8.69 2.11 11.97
C ASP A 32 -8.89 2.89 10.67
N VAL A 33 -7.82 3.09 9.89
CA VAL A 33 -7.84 3.91 8.68
C VAL A 33 -8.21 3.03 7.46
N PRO A 34 -9.40 3.20 6.85
CA PRO A 34 -9.81 2.43 5.69
C PRO A 34 -9.04 2.85 4.43
N ILE A 35 -8.87 1.90 3.51
CA ILE A 35 -8.17 2.12 2.23
C ILE A 35 -9.06 1.72 1.05
N GLN A 36 -8.77 2.30 -0.11
CA GLN A 36 -9.46 1.98 -1.38
C GLN A 36 -8.49 1.34 -2.37
N HIS A 37 -7.20 1.67 -2.24
CA HIS A 37 -6.16 1.20 -3.13
C HIS A 37 -5.02 0.51 -2.39
N VAL A 38 -4.46 -0.52 -3.03
CA VAL A 38 -3.19 -1.12 -2.64
C VAL A 38 -2.27 -1.18 -3.84
N PHE A 39 -1.01 -0.82 -3.63
CA PHE A 39 0.04 -0.91 -4.63
C PHE A 39 1.25 -1.65 -4.06
N ILE A 40 1.46 -2.89 -4.52
CA ILE A 40 2.66 -3.69 -4.28
C ILE A 40 3.51 -3.63 -5.53
N GLY A 41 4.43 -2.68 -5.56
CA GLY A 41 5.26 -2.40 -6.71
C GLY A 41 6.22 -1.24 -6.44
N SER A 42 7.33 -1.25 -7.16
CA SER A 42 8.30 -0.15 -7.37
C SER A 42 9.66 -0.78 -7.64
N CYS A 43 10.57 -0.03 -8.27
CA CYS A 43 11.97 -0.45 -8.37
C CYS A 43 12.65 -0.69 -7.00
N THR A 44 11.99 -0.36 -5.88
CA THR A 44 12.55 -0.43 -4.52
C THR A 44 12.01 -1.61 -3.71
N ASN A 45 10.74 -2.00 -3.89
CA ASN A 45 10.06 -2.99 -3.02
C ASN A 45 9.20 -4.00 -3.80
N SER A 46 9.76 -4.53 -4.90
CA SER A 46 9.14 -5.58 -5.70
C SER A 46 10.17 -6.60 -6.20
N ARG A 47 11.14 -6.91 -5.34
CA ARG A 47 12.06 -8.03 -5.52
C ARG A 47 11.32 -9.34 -5.22
N ILE A 48 11.93 -10.48 -5.53
CA ILE A 48 11.26 -11.77 -5.34
C ILE A 48 10.89 -12.02 -3.88
N GLU A 49 11.75 -11.65 -2.92
CA GLU A 49 11.49 -11.75 -1.49
C GLU A 49 10.32 -10.87 -1.03
N ASP A 50 10.16 -9.69 -1.64
CA ASP A 50 9.05 -8.78 -1.37
C ASP A 50 7.71 -9.40 -1.82
N LEU A 51 7.70 -10.02 -3.00
CA LEU A 51 6.52 -10.70 -3.55
C LEU A 51 6.16 -11.95 -2.75
N ARG A 52 7.16 -12.75 -2.32
CA ARG A 52 6.92 -13.91 -1.44
C ARG A 52 6.30 -13.50 -0.11
N ALA A 53 6.80 -12.42 0.50
CA ALA A 53 6.27 -11.91 1.77
C ALA A 53 4.82 -11.44 1.64
N ALA A 54 4.48 -10.75 0.54
CA ALA A 54 3.11 -10.36 0.24
C ALA A 54 2.20 -11.58 -0.07
N ALA A 55 2.70 -12.54 -0.85
CA ALA A 55 1.96 -13.75 -1.21
C ALA A 55 1.63 -14.60 0.02
N ALA A 56 2.54 -14.72 0.99
CA ALA A 56 2.28 -15.45 2.24
C ALA A 56 1.09 -14.89 3.04
N ILE A 57 0.78 -13.59 2.90
CA ILE A 57 -0.40 -12.98 3.50
C ILE A 57 -1.63 -13.18 2.61
N ALA A 58 -1.47 -13.03 1.29
CA ALA A 58 -2.57 -13.17 0.34
C ALA A 58 -3.10 -14.60 0.22
N ASP A 59 -2.25 -15.61 0.44
CA ASP A 59 -2.62 -17.02 0.29
C ASP A 59 -3.79 -17.42 1.18
N GLY A 60 -4.78 -18.09 0.58
CA GLY A 60 -6.05 -18.47 1.20
C GLY A 60 -6.98 -17.29 1.58
N ARG A 61 -6.63 -16.05 1.24
CA ARG A 61 -7.43 -14.84 1.54
C ARG A 61 -7.88 -14.15 0.26
N HIS A 62 -8.80 -13.19 0.39
CA HIS A 62 -9.31 -12.40 -0.73
C HIS A 62 -9.21 -10.91 -0.43
N VAL A 63 -8.97 -10.11 -1.46
CA VAL A 63 -9.02 -8.65 -1.40
C VAL A 63 -10.40 -8.22 -0.91
N ALA A 64 -10.42 -7.28 0.03
CA ALA A 64 -11.64 -6.78 0.64
C ALA A 64 -12.55 -6.10 -0.39
N THR A 65 -13.86 -6.18 -0.17
CA THR A 65 -14.84 -5.53 -1.06
C THR A 65 -14.58 -4.02 -1.15
N GLY A 66 -14.56 -3.49 -2.38
CA GLY A 66 -14.30 -2.08 -2.64
C GLY A 66 -12.82 -1.68 -2.63
N VAL A 67 -11.90 -2.61 -2.43
CA VAL A 67 -10.45 -2.37 -2.56
C VAL A 67 -9.97 -2.80 -3.94
N ARG A 68 -9.21 -1.93 -4.60
CA ARG A 68 -8.45 -2.25 -5.80
C ARG A 68 -6.97 -2.48 -5.44
N ALA A 69 -6.48 -3.69 -5.63
CA ALA A 69 -5.12 -4.07 -5.27
C ALA A 69 -4.28 -4.46 -6.50
N LEU A 70 -3.13 -3.80 -6.67
CA LEU A 70 -2.19 -4.04 -7.78
C LEU A 70 -0.92 -4.71 -7.28
N VAL A 71 -0.40 -5.66 -8.05
CA VAL A 71 0.96 -6.20 -7.88
C VAL A 71 1.75 -6.02 -9.17
N VAL A 72 2.90 -5.35 -9.07
CA VAL A 72 3.78 -4.99 -10.17
C VAL A 72 5.19 -5.47 -9.87
N PRO A 73 5.67 -6.55 -10.52
CA PRO A 73 7.03 -7.05 -10.33
C PRO A 73 8.09 -6.01 -10.73
N GLY A 74 9.23 -6.02 -10.04
CA GLY A 74 10.26 -4.98 -10.24
C GLY A 74 11.03 -5.10 -11.55
N SER A 75 10.99 -6.28 -12.18
CA SER A 75 11.59 -6.54 -13.49
C SER A 75 10.95 -7.76 -14.14
N GLY A 76 11.21 -7.95 -15.44
CA GLY A 76 10.79 -9.17 -16.15
C GLY A 76 11.44 -10.44 -15.60
N LEU A 77 12.64 -10.36 -15.03
CA LEU A 77 13.29 -11.49 -14.37
C LEU A 77 12.54 -11.89 -13.09
N VAL A 78 12.19 -10.91 -12.25
CA VAL A 78 11.42 -11.15 -11.03
C VAL A 78 10.04 -11.69 -11.36
N LYS A 79 9.37 -11.16 -12.39
CA LYS A 79 8.06 -11.65 -12.85
C LYS A 79 8.12 -13.12 -13.24
N ARG A 80 9.05 -13.49 -14.14
CA ARG A 80 9.21 -14.89 -14.58
C ARG A 80 9.50 -15.82 -13.40
N GLN A 81 10.32 -15.37 -12.45
CA GLN A 81 10.61 -16.15 -11.25
C GLN A 81 9.37 -16.30 -10.36
N ALA A 82 8.63 -15.22 -10.12
CA ALA A 82 7.39 -15.26 -9.33
C ALA A 82 6.33 -16.18 -9.96
N GLU A 83 6.22 -16.18 -11.29
CA GLU A 83 5.31 -17.06 -12.05
C GLU A 83 5.78 -18.52 -12.00
N ALA A 84 7.09 -18.78 -12.09
CA ALA A 84 7.65 -20.12 -11.92
C ALA A 84 7.42 -20.68 -10.50
N GLU A 85 7.40 -19.81 -9.50
CA GLU A 85 7.08 -20.13 -8.10
C GLU A 85 5.57 -20.18 -7.82
N GLY A 86 4.72 -19.78 -8.78
CA GLY A 86 3.26 -19.76 -8.64
C GLY A 86 2.71 -18.62 -7.78
N LEU A 87 3.52 -17.59 -7.49
CA LEU A 87 3.10 -16.43 -6.68
C LEU A 87 2.02 -15.60 -7.40
N ASP A 88 2.11 -15.51 -8.73
CA ASP A 88 1.10 -14.86 -9.57
C ASP A 88 -0.29 -15.46 -9.35
N ARG A 89 -0.39 -16.79 -9.27
CA ARG A 89 -1.64 -17.51 -9.04
C ARG A 89 -2.23 -17.22 -7.68
N ILE A 90 -1.39 -17.11 -6.65
CA ILE A 90 -1.81 -16.71 -5.30
C ILE A 90 -2.45 -15.32 -5.35
N PHE A 91 -1.76 -14.35 -5.96
CA PHE A 91 -2.28 -12.98 -6.09
C PHE A 91 -3.57 -12.92 -6.90
N ILE A 92 -3.62 -13.57 -8.07
CA ILE A 92 -4.80 -13.59 -8.93
C ILE A 92 -5.99 -14.24 -8.21
N THR A 93 -5.77 -15.37 -7.54
CA THR A 93 -6.82 -16.07 -6.77
C THR A 93 -7.35 -15.21 -5.63
N ALA A 94 -6.46 -14.48 -4.95
CA ALA A 94 -6.85 -13.53 -3.92
C ALA A 94 -7.54 -12.27 -4.47
N GLY A 95 -7.59 -12.06 -5.79
CA GLY A 95 -8.25 -10.92 -6.42
C GLY A 95 -7.36 -9.69 -6.65
N PHE A 96 -6.03 -9.84 -6.57
CA PHE A 96 -5.10 -8.80 -6.97
C PHE A 96 -4.95 -8.76 -8.50
N GLU A 97 -4.76 -7.57 -9.04
CA GLU A 97 -4.38 -7.38 -10.43
C GLU A 97 -2.86 -7.65 -10.59
N TRP A 98 -2.51 -8.76 -11.23
CA TRP A 98 -1.13 -9.08 -11.61
C TRP A 98 -0.73 -8.31 -12.88
N ARG A 99 0.24 -7.40 -12.78
CA ARG A 99 0.62 -6.48 -13.87
C ARG A 99 2.00 -6.80 -14.46
N GLU A 100 2.25 -6.18 -15.62
CA GLU A 100 3.58 -6.20 -16.24
C GLU A 100 4.56 -5.28 -15.49
N PRO A 101 5.87 -5.59 -15.48
CA PRO A 101 6.87 -4.77 -14.81
C PRO A 101 6.90 -3.35 -15.38
N GLY A 102 6.97 -2.36 -14.51
CA GLY A 102 7.02 -0.96 -14.90
C GLY A 102 6.83 0.00 -13.73
N CYS A 103 6.81 1.30 -14.00
CA CYS A 103 6.64 2.30 -12.94
C CYS A 103 5.23 2.27 -12.32
N SER A 104 4.18 1.92 -13.09
CA SER A 104 2.78 1.88 -12.65
C SER A 104 2.43 3.06 -11.72
N MET A 105 1.76 2.81 -10.60
CA MET A 105 1.31 3.83 -9.63
C MET A 105 2.46 4.52 -8.86
N CYS A 106 3.73 4.10 -9.01
CA CYS A 106 4.87 4.71 -8.30
C CYS A 106 5.11 6.18 -8.71
N LEU A 107 4.69 6.57 -9.92
CA LEU A 107 4.98 7.90 -10.48
C LEU A 107 3.74 8.64 -11.03
N ALA A 108 2.56 7.99 -11.09
CA ALA A 108 1.30 8.57 -11.59
C ALA A 108 1.42 9.28 -12.96
N MET A 109 2.35 8.83 -13.82
CA MET A 109 2.53 9.32 -15.19
C MET A 109 1.81 8.46 -16.23
N ASN A 110 1.07 7.45 -15.77
CA ASN A 110 0.28 6.52 -16.55
C ASN A 110 -1.17 6.51 -16.01
N PRO A 111 -2.08 5.70 -16.59
CA PRO A 111 -3.46 5.60 -16.10
C PRO A 111 -3.60 5.07 -14.67
N ASP A 112 -2.58 4.41 -14.11
CA ASP A 112 -2.60 3.93 -12.73
C ASP A 112 -2.39 5.10 -11.74
N LYS A 113 -3.49 5.73 -11.34
CA LYS A 113 -3.54 6.83 -10.37
C LYS A 113 -4.51 6.51 -9.26
N VAL A 114 -4.21 7.03 -8.08
CA VAL A 114 -5.15 7.05 -6.95
C VAL A 114 -6.03 8.30 -7.10
N PRO A 115 -7.36 8.16 -7.12
CA PRO A 115 -8.27 9.30 -7.20
C PRO A 115 -8.13 10.27 -6.02
N ALA A 116 -8.57 11.52 -6.23
CA ALA A 116 -8.50 12.54 -5.19
C ALA A 116 -9.36 12.16 -3.98
N GLY A 117 -8.81 12.29 -2.77
CA GLY A 117 -9.47 11.95 -1.52
C GLY A 117 -9.41 10.47 -1.15
N GLU A 118 -9.07 9.59 -2.10
CA GLU A 118 -8.90 8.16 -1.86
C GLU A 118 -7.52 7.83 -1.27
N ARG A 119 -7.48 6.69 -0.58
CA ARG A 119 -6.32 6.26 0.21
C ARG A 119 -5.67 5.01 -0.36
N CYS A 120 -4.35 5.07 -0.46
CA CYS A 120 -3.52 3.96 -0.95
C CYS A 120 -2.53 3.47 0.12
N ALA A 121 -2.48 2.16 0.34
CA ALA A 121 -1.37 1.48 1.01
C ALA A 121 -0.35 1.06 -0.06
N SER A 122 0.85 1.64 -0.02
CA SER A 122 1.79 1.63 -1.13
C SER A 122 3.17 1.19 -0.69
N THR A 123 3.78 0.31 -1.49
CA THR A 123 5.19 -0.10 -1.34
C THR A 123 6.13 0.77 -2.20
N SER A 124 5.68 1.95 -2.62
CA SER A 124 6.61 2.94 -3.16
C SER A 124 7.55 3.45 -2.04
N ASN A 125 8.60 4.16 -2.41
CA ASN A 125 9.49 4.81 -1.44
C ASN A 125 9.17 6.30 -1.21
N ARG A 126 8.09 6.83 -1.81
CA ARG A 126 7.76 8.28 -1.78
C ARG A 126 6.25 8.50 -1.72
N ASN A 127 5.81 9.32 -0.77
CA ASN A 127 4.40 9.69 -0.58
C ASN A 127 4.17 11.21 -0.47
N PHE A 128 5.06 12.03 -1.03
CA PHE A 128 4.81 13.48 -1.06
C PHE A 128 3.53 13.81 -1.82
N VAL A 129 2.95 14.98 -1.50
CA VAL A 129 1.67 15.43 -2.06
C VAL A 129 1.64 15.32 -3.58
N GLY A 130 0.63 14.64 -4.11
CA GLY A 130 0.43 14.48 -5.55
C GLY A 130 1.19 13.32 -6.21
N ARG A 131 2.06 12.61 -5.48
CA ARG A 131 2.98 11.61 -6.06
C ARG A 131 2.27 10.45 -6.76
N GLN A 132 1.22 9.89 -6.17
CA GLN A 132 0.42 8.80 -6.76
C GLN A 132 -0.88 9.30 -7.40
N GLY A 133 -1.03 10.62 -7.55
CA GLY A 133 -2.23 11.27 -8.06
C GLY A 133 -2.53 12.56 -7.28
N PRO A 134 -3.06 13.62 -7.94
CA PRO A 134 -3.50 14.83 -7.24
C PRO A 134 -4.55 14.49 -6.16
N GLY A 135 -4.29 14.91 -4.91
CA GLY A 135 -5.19 14.65 -3.79
C GLY A 135 -5.17 13.20 -3.25
N ALA A 136 -4.30 12.33 -3.76
CA ALA A 136 -4.15 10.96 -3.27
C ALA A 136 -3.56 10.90 -1.86
N ARG A 137 -4.13 10.08 -0.98
CA ARG A 137 -3.67 9.93 0.42
C ARG A 137 -2.83 8.65 0.55
N THR A 138 -1.52 8.79 0.41
CA THR A 138 -0.61 7.62 0.32
C THR A 138 0.07 7.30 1.64
N HIS A 139 0.04 6.02 2.02
CA HIS A 139 0.73 5.46 3.18
C HIS A 139 1.81 4.51 2.70
N LEU A 140 3.05 4.77 3.12
CA LEU A 140 4.17 3.88 2.81
C LEU A 140 4.16 2.71 3.77
N VAL A 141 4.14 1.50 3.24
CA VAL A 141 4.10 0.26 4.01
C VAL A 141 4.98 -0.81 3.37
N SER A 142 5.35 -1.84 4.13
CA SER A 142 6.04 -3.01 3.58
C SER A 142 5.13 -3.83 2.66
N PRO A 143 5.67 -4.70 1.79
CA PRO A 143 4.88 -5.59 0.95
C PRO A 143 3.87 -6.46 1.71
N ALA A 144 4.29 -7.02 2.85
CA ALA A 144 3.41 -7.83 3.70
C ALA A 144 2.27 -7.00 4.32
N MET A 145 2.56 -5.77 4.76
CA MET A 145 1.53 -4.85 5.27
C MET A 145 0.59 -4.32 4.17
N ALA A 146 1.08 -4.15 2.95
CA ALA A 146 0.25 -3.81 1.80
C ALA A 146 -0.73 -4.93 1.48
N ALA A 147 -0.26 -6.18 1.44
CA ALA A 147 -1.12 -7.35 1.28
C ALA A 147 -2.12 -7.50 2.44
N ALA A 148 -1.68 -7.26 3.68
CA ALA A 148 -2.56 -7.21 4.84
C ALA A 148 -3.68 -6.18 4.67
N ALA A 149 -3.33 -4.96 4.26
CA ALA A 149 -4.32 -3.91 4.02
C ALA A 149 -5.29 -4.23 2.89
N ALA A 150 -4.81 -4.95 1.86
CA ALA A 150 -5.65 -5.38 0.75
C ALA A 150 -6.76 -6.34 1.20
N VAL A 151 -6.43 -7.32 2.05
CA VAL A 151 -7.37 -8.35 2.49
C VAL A 151 -8.27 -7.90 3.64
N THR A 152 -7.88 -6.88 4.41
CA THR A 152 -8.69 -6.34 5.52
C THR A 152 -9.48 -5.08 5.18
N GLY A 153 -9.14 -4.39 4.07
CA GLY A 153 -9.81 -3.14 3.68
C GLY A 153 -9.35 -1.90 4.43
N LYS A 154 -8.31 -2.01 5.26
CA LYS A 154 -7.78 -0.91 6.09
C LYS A 154 -6.30 -1.11 6.37
N LEU A 155 -5.60 -0.04 6.73
CA LEU A 155 -4.22 -0.19 7.22
C LEU A 155 -4.22 -1.16 8.40
N SER A 156 -3.31 -2.13 8.40
CA SER A 156 -3.36 -3.26 9.32
C SER A 156 -1.98 -3.63 9.82
N ASP A 157 -1.93 -4.13 11.05
CA ASP A 157 -0.74 -4.77 11.57
C ASP A 157 -0.66 -6.19 11.00
N VAL A 158 0.37 -6.44 10.19
CA VAL A 158 0.51 -7.74 9.52
C VAL A 158 0.70 -8.90 10.49
N ARG A 159 1.17 -8.64 11.72
CA ARG A 159 1.36 -9.67 12.76
C ARG A 159 0.05 -10.35 13.14
N GLU A 160 -1.07 -9.63 13.08
CA GLU A 160 -2.41 -10.18 13.35
C GLU A 160 -2.82 -11.23 12.30
N LEU A 161 -2.27 -11.16 11.09
CA LEU A 161 -2.58 -12.07 9.98
C LEU A 161 -1.55 -13.19 9.81
N MET A 162 -0.32 -12.95 10.26
CA MET A 162 0.73 -13.96 10.18
C MET A 162 0.48 -15.14 11.11
N GLY A 163 -0.30 -14.94 12.18
CA GLY A 163 -0.47 -15.93 13.24
C GLY A 163 0.87 -16.19 13.94
N GLU A 164 0.89 -16.16 15.26
CA GLU A 164 2.06 -16.65 15.98
C GLU A 164 2.31 -18.11 15.56
N ARG A 165 3.36 -18.34 14.75
CA ARG A 165 4.19 -19.52 14.97
C ARG A 165 4.93 -19.28 16.29
N ALA A 166 4.23 -19.52 17.40
CA ALA A 166 4.88 -19.88 18.65
C ALA A 166 5.33 -21.34 18.56
#